data_AF-A0A2E2MM24-F1
#
_entry.id   AF-A0A2E2MM24-F1
#
_cell.length_a   1.000
_cell.length_b   1.000
_cell.length_c   1.000
_cell.angle_alpha   90.00
_cell.angle_beta   90.00
_cell.angle_gamma   90.00
#
_symmetry.space_group_name_H-M   'P 1'
#
loop_
_entity.id
_entity.type
_entity.pdbx_description
1 polymer ?
#
loop_
_entity_poly.entity_id
_entity_poly.type
_entity_poly.pdbx_seq_one_letter_code
_entity_poly.pdbx_strand_id
1 'polypeptide(L)'
;MVRAVFMFALSAVLSAAASVKAMEVREFGAELPHPVAWIGRIDGAAVIRLADGSHHTVGLDAQGVTLTPRPEPLAPVGSNDSAPMPDEIVVTGTRNIQAAWYRKPTDRYGHGVLGDAIEAGGLALRLKGGYLETLDLTTQAVFEDRSPRIVDIDGDGVDEILAVKSYTKAGAALAVIETSDRGLRWAAESEPIGQPFRWLNPVGVGDFDGDGRKEIAAVVTPHAGAILKLYEWKGERLEVDHEAPGFSNHAIGSRELGLSDIADMDGDGIPDLIIPDAERRNLRVVTFAFGSFRDLAEVANAHTIELAVLAQDLDDDGRPEVVIAPGGRLKVVTFQP
;
A
#
# COMPACT_ATOMS: atom_id res chain seq x y z
N MET A 1 6.25 -21.28 20.94
CA MET A 1 5.78 -21.66 19.60
C MET A 1 4.33 -22.13 19.75
N VAL A 2 3.36 -21.30 19.39
CA VAL A 2 1.98 -21.77 19.27
C VAL A 2 1.90 -22.50 17.93
N ARG A 3 1.47 -23.77 17.96
CA ARG A 3 1.29 -24.60 16.77
C ARG A 3 -0.19 -24.98 16.71
N ALA A 4 -0.91 -24.46 15.73
CA ALA A 4 -2.28 -24.87 15.46
C ALA A 4 -2.50 -24.81 13.95
N VAL A 5 -2.81 -25.97 13.36
CA VAL A 5 -2.90 -26.19 11.91
C VAL A 5 -4.36 -26.42 11.56
N PHE A 6 -4.90 -25.60 10.67
CA PHE A 6 -6.01 -26.03 9.81
C PHE A 6 -5.64 -25.72 8.36
N MET A 7 -5.60 -26.77 7.55
CA MET A 7 -5.46 -26.69 6.11
C MET A 7 -6.86 -26.63 5.52
N PHE A 8 -7.22 -25.52 4.89
CA PHE A 8 -8.43 -25.43 4.08
C PHE A 8 -8.00 -25.40 2.62
N ALA A 9 -8.07 -26.55 1.95
CA ALA A 9 -7.99 -26.58 0.50
C ALA A 9 -9.38 -26.20 -0.05
N LEU A 10 -9.58 -24.93 -0.39
CA LEU A 10 -10.76 -24.51 -1.14
C LEU A 10 -10.37 -24.27 -2.59
N SER A 11 -10.48 -25.30 -3.42
CA SER A 11 -10.37 -25.14 -4.87
C SER A 11 -11.66 -24.51 -5.41
N ALA A 12 -11.68 -23.19 -5.58
CA ALA A 12 -12.74 -22.53 -6.35
C ALA A 12 -12.35 -22.58 -7.84
N VAL A 13 -12.98 -23.49 -8.59
CA VAL A 13 -12.95 -23.47 -10.05
C VAL A 13 -14.29 -22.96 -10.54
N LEU A 14 -14.35 -21.76 -11.12
CA LEU A 14 -15.49 -21.33 -11.92
C LEU A 14 -15.09 -20.79 -13.31
N SER A 15 -15.32 -21.66 -14.29
CA SER A 15 -15.90 -21.41 -15.63
C SER A 15 -15.17 -20.54 -16.66
N ALA A 16 -14.44 -21.24 -17.54
CA ALA A 16 -14.57 -21.26 -19.00
C ALA A 16 -15.03 -19.98 -19.74
N ALA A 17 -14.05 -19.19 -20.19
CA ALA A 17 -13.99 -18.65 -21.55
C ALA A 17 -12.52 -18.33 -21.88
N ALA A 18 -11.93 -19.11 -22.81
CA ALA A 18 -10.60 -18.92 -23.41
C ALA A 18 -9.60 -18.09 -22.58
N SER A 19 -9.02 -18.66 -21.52
CA SER A 19 -8.16 -17.88 -20.63
C SER A 19 -6.99 -18.70 -20.11
N VAL A 20 -5.89 -17.98 -19.88
CA VAL A 20 -4.72 -18.39 -19.09
C VAL A 20 -5.19 -19.12 -17.83
N LYS A 21 -4.49 -20.18 -17.46
CA LYS A 21 -4.84 -21.00 -16.30
C LYS A 21 -4.71 -20.11 -15.05
N ALA A 22 -5.81 -19.90 -14.33
CA ALA A 22 -5.78 -19.21 -13.04
C ALA A 22 -4.82 -19.94 -12.08
N MET A 23 -4.10 -19.19 -11.26
CA MET A 23 -3.15 -19.76 -10.30
C MET A 23 -3.88 -20.67 -9.30
N GLU A 24 -3.23 -21.76 -8.90
CA GLU A 24 -3.70 -22.58 -7.80
C GLU A 24 -3.49 -21.83 -6.47
N VAL A 25 -4.58 -21.65 -5.72
CA VAL A 25 -4.57 -20.98 -4.41
C VAL A 25 -4.61 -22.03 -3.31
N ARG A 26 -3.74 -21.88 -2.30
CA ARG A 26 -3.86 -22.64 -1.03
C ARG A 26 -3.87 -21.69 0.15
N GLU A 27 -4.72 -22.01 1.12
CA GLU A 27 -4.96 -21.17 2.28
C GLU A 27 -4.58 -21.90 3.57
N PHE A 28 -3.82 -21.21 4.41
CA PHE A 28 -3.38 -21.67 5.71
C PHE A 28 -3.92 -20.74 6.79
N GLY A 29 -4.51 -21.31 7.84
CA GLY A 29 -5.00 -20.56 8.99
C GLY A 29 -4.35 -21.03 10.28
N ALA A 30 -4.39 -20.17 11.29
CA ALA A 30 -4.01 -20.50 12.66
C ALA A 30 -5.16 -20.16 13.62
N GLU A 31 -5.43 -21.04 14.58
CA GLU A 31 -6.28 -20.70 15.72
C GLU A 31 -5.49 -19.83 16.69
N LEU A 32 -5.99 -18.62 16.93
CA LEU A 32 -5.35 -17.62 17.76
C LEU A 32 -6.19 -17.35 19.00
N PRO A 33 -5.56 -17.09 20.16
CA PRO A 33 -6.28 -16.77 21.40
C PRO A 33 -7.06 -15.46 21.31
N HIS A 34 -6.62 -14.56 20.41
CA HIS A 34 -7.20 -13.25 20.16
C HIS A 34 -7.16 -12.94 18.66
N PRO A 35 -8.10 -12.13 18.15
CA PRO A 35 -8.08 -11.73 16.74
C PRO A 35 -6.83 -10.91 16.41
N VAL A 36 -6.40 -11.01 15.16
CA VAL A 36 -5.39 -10.11 14.59
C VAL A 36 -5.97 -8.70 14.54
N ALA A 37 -5.21 -7.73 15.06
CA ALA A 37 -5.59 -6.32 15.17
C ALA A 37 -4.69 -5.39 14.33
N TRP A 38 -3.58 -5.91 13.79
CA TRP A 38 -2.68 -5.17 12.89
C TRP A 38 -1.75 -6.15 12.16
N ILE A 39 -1.38 -5.79 10.92
CA ILE A 39 -0.43 -6.50 10.07
C ILE A 39 0.56 -5.47 9.53
N GLY A 40 1.84 -5.83 9.43
CA GLY A 40 2.83 -4.97 8.77
C GLY A 40 4.23 -5.57 8.77
N ARG A 41 5.19 -4.80 8.27
CA ARG A 41 6.62 -5.17 8.24
C ARG A 41 7.36 -4.50 9.38
N ILE A 42 8.18 -5.27 10.12
CA ILE A 42 9.12 -4.73 11.09
C ILE A 42 10.47 -5.41 10.90
N ASP A 43 11.49 -4.62 10.59
CA ASP A 43 12.85 -5.08 10.27
C ASP A 43 12.86 -6.09 9.11
N GLY A 44 12.01 -5.86 8.10
CA GLY A 44 11.86 -6.73 6.93
C GLY A 44 11.04 -7.99 7.15
N ALA A 45 10.61 -8.29 8.39
CA ALA A 45 9.79 -9.47 8.68
C ALA A 45 8.29 -9.15 8.68
N ALA A 46 7.48 -10.08 8.19
CA ALA A 46 6.03 -10.04 8.32
C ALA A 46 5.61 -10.21 9.79
N VAL A 47 4.86 -9.25 10.32
CA VAL A 47 4.44 -9.24 11.72
C VAL A 47 2.95 -9.02 11.83
N ILE A 48 2.33 -9.73 12.77
CA ILE A 48 0.99 -9.45 13.26
C ILE A 48 1.03 -8.97 14.71
N ARG A 49 0.08 -8.10 15.06
CA ARG A 49 -0.27 -7.79 16.45
C ARG A 49 -1.66 -8.32 16.74
N LEU A 50 -1.82 -9.06 17.84
CA LEU A 50 -3.12 -9.53 18.30
C LEU A 50 -3.81 -8.47 19.16
N ALA A 51 -5.11 -8.62 19.40
CA ALA A 51 -5.90 -7.67 20.19
C ALA A 51 -5.46 -7.54 21.67
N ASP A 52 -4.68 -8.48 22.18
CA ASP A 52 -4.05 -8.40 23.50
C ASP A 52 -2.73 -7.60 23.51
N GLY A 53 -2.29 -7.10 22.35
CA GLY A 53 -1.05 -6.36 22.17
C GLY A 53 0.19 -7.23 21.88
N SER A 54 0.06 -8.56 21.91
CA SER A 54 1.18 -9.44 21.60
C SER A 54 1.56 -9.38 20.12
N HIS A 55 2.86 -9.39 19.83
CA HIS A 55 3.41 -9.34 18.47
C HIS A 55 4.07 -10.66 18.10
N HIS A 56 3.87 -11.09 16.86
CA HIS A 56 4.43 -12.35 16.34
C HIS A 56 4.92 -12.16 14.91
N THR A 57 6.13 -12.63 14.64
CA THR A 57 6.58 -12.84 13.25
C THR A 57 5.80 -14.01 12.66
N VAL A 58 5.27 -13.81 11.45
CA VAL A 58 4.59 -14.82 10.65
C VAL A 58 5.63 -15.51 9.77
N GLY A 59 5.59 -16.84 9.70
CA GLY A 59 6.32 -17.64 8.72
C GLY A 59 5.43 -18.76 8.19
N LEU A 60 5.92 -19.50 7.22
CA LEU A 60 5.25 -20.67 6.65
C LEU A 60 6.24 -21.86 6.63
N ASP A 61 5.75 -23.05 6.93
CA ASP A 61 6.50 -24.29 6.75
C ASP A 61 5.60 -25.40 6.19
N ALA A 62 6.17 -26.59 5.99
CA ALA A 62 5.44 -27.75 5.46
C ALA A 62 4.26 -28.23 6.36
N GLN A 63 4.14 -27.74 7.59
CA GLN A 63 3.03 -28.00 8.50
C GLN A 63 2.01 -26.84 8.55
N GLY A 64 2.32 -25.68 7.97
CA GLY A 64 1.44 -24.52 7.86
C GLY A 64 2.03 -23.27 8.51
N VAL A 65 1.15 -22.37 8.98
CA VAL A 65 1.58 -21.08 9.54
C VAL A 65 2.38 -21.28 10.82
N THR A 66 3.53 -20.61 10.90
CA THR A 66 4.34 -20.52 12.13
C THR A 66 4.25 -19.12 12.72
N LEU A 67 4.17 -19.05 14.05
CA LEU A 67 4.17 -17.79 14.79
C LEU A 67 5.29 -17.78 15.83
N THR A 68 6.20 -16.83 15.68
CA THR A 68 7.31 -16.60 16.60
C THR A 68 7.08 -15.31 17.36
N PRO A 69 6.87 -15.36 18.69
CA PRO A 69 6.69 -14.16 19.50
C PRO A 69 7.88 -13.23 19.35
N ARG A 70 7.61 -11.93 19.24
CA ARG A 70 8.63 -10.88 19.23
C ARG A 70 8.25 -9.76 20.20
N PRO A 71 9.23 -9.02 20.74
CA PRO A 71 8.92 -7.84 21.53
C PRO A 71 8.18 -6.80 20.69
N GLU A 72 7.42 -5.94 21.37
CA GLU A 72 6.82 -4.75 20.77
C GLU A 72 7.93 -3.89 20.13
N PRO A 73 7.74 -3.40 18.90
CA PRO A 73 8.70 -2.46 18.31
C PRO A 73 8.84 -1.22 19.19
N LEU A 74 10.06 -0.69 19.28
CA LEU A 74 10.27 0.62 19.90
C LEU A 74 9.42 1.66 19.19
N ALA A 75 8.87 2.60 19.95
CA ALA A 75 8.15 3.72 19.37
C ALA A 75 9.05 4.43 18.34
N PRO A 76 8.54 4.76 17.14
CA PRO A 76 9.29 5.51 16.16
C PRO A 76 9.86 6.78 16.78
N VAL A 77 11.09 7.13 16.43
CA VAL A 77 11.67 8.41 16.85
C VAL A 77 10.90 9.51 16.11
N GLY A 78 10.26 10.40 16.88
CA GLY A 78 9.55 11.54 16.31
C GLY A 78 10.45 12.44 15.47
N SER A 79 9.86 13.23 14.60
CA SER A 79 10.60 14.09 13.66
C SER A 79 11.42 15.18 14.37
N ASN A 80 10.96 15.61 15.56
CA ASN A 80 11.30 16.85 16.25
C ASN A 80 10.88 18.12 15.48
N ASP A 81 9.86 18.03 14.62
CA ASP A 81 9.26 19.20 13.98
C ASP A 81 8.61 20.13 15.01
N SER A 82 8.52 21.42 14.69
CA SER A 82 7.86 22.41 15.54
C SER A 82 6.33 22.35 15.44
N ALA A 83 5.79 21.71 14.41
CA ALA A 83 4.37 21.50 14.20
C ALA A 83 4.09 20.09 13.62
N PRO A 84 4.35 19.02 14.40
CA PRO A 84 4.15 17.64 13.94
C PRO A 84 2.65 17.33 13.80
N MET A 85 2.34 16.33 12.98
CA MET A 85 0.97 15.79 12.91
C MET A 85 0.60 15.11 14.24
N PRO A 86 -0.69 15.08 14.64
CA PRO A 86 -1.14 14.44 15.89
C PRO A 86 -0.73 12.97 16.01
N ASP A 87 -0.64 12.29 14.87
CA ASP A 87 -0.33 10.88 14.72
C ASP A 87 0.88 10.66 13.80
N GLU A 88 1.86 11.54 13.92
CA GLU A 88 3.04 11.60 13.06
C GLU A 88 3.63 10.23 12.71
N ILE A 89 3.85 10.05 11.40
CA ILE A 89 4.61 8.94 10.85
C ILE A 89 5.84 9.52 10.17
N VAL A 90 7.00 9.13 10.67
CA VAL A 90 8.30 9.39 10.01
C VAL A 90 8.64 8.15 9.20
N VAL A 91 8.69 8.28 7.87
CA VAL A 91 9.21 7.24 6.98
C VAL A 91 10.71 7.41 6.82
N THR A 92 11.44 6.32 6.66
CA THR A 92 12.91 6.32 6.49
C THR A 92 13.30 5.76 5.13
N GLY A 93 14.24 6.41 4.46
CA GLY A 93 14.83 5.95 3.21
C GLY A 93 16.30 5.57 3.36
N THR A 94 16.84 4.91 2.33
CA THR A 94 18.22 4.40 2.35
C THR A 94 19.16 5.12 1.37
N ARG A 95 18.62 5.94 0.45
CA ARG A 95 19.39 6.70 -0.55
C ARG A 95 19.56 8.17 -0.16
N ASN A 96 19.22 9.11 -1.04
CA ASN A 96 19.32 10.56 -0.85
C ASN A 96 18.40 11.08 0.26
N ILE A 97 17.21 10.49 0.45
CA ILE A 97 16.28 10.86 1.52
C ILE A 97 16.47 9.90 2.69
N GLN A 98 16.92 10.42 3.83
CA GLN A 98 17.06 9.65 5.07
C GLN A 98 15.72 9.47 5.78
N ALA A 99 14.90 10.53 5.83
CA ALA A 99 13.58 10.47 6.44
C ALA A 99 12.64 11.52 5.84
N ALA A 100 11.33 11.27 5.88
CA ALA A 100 10.31 12.24 5.50
C ALA A 100 9.07 12.12 6.40
N TRP A 101 8.37 13.24 6.61
CA TRP A 101 7.15 13.30 7.41
C TRP A 101 6.27 14.48 7.00
N TYR A 102 4.97 14.34 7.24
CA TYR A 102 4.02 15.44 7.10
C TYR A 102 4.01 16.34 8.34
N ARG A 103 3.63 17.61 8.14
CA ARG A 103 3.66 18.66 9.17
C ARG A 103 2.61 19.73 8.91
N LYS A 104 2.50 20.68 9.84
CA LYS A 104 1.53 21.78 9.83
C LYS A 104 0.08 21.26 9.74
N PRO A 105 -0.41 20.58 10.79
CA PRO A 105 -1.79 20.12 10.84
C PRO A 105 -2.77 21.28 10.57
N THR A 106 -3.79 21.02 9.77
CA THR A 106 -4.79 22.01 9.37
C THR A 106 -6.16 21.36 9.20
N ASP A 107 -7.21 22.11 9.47
CA ASP A 107 -8.62 21.73 9.32
C ASP A 107 -9.26 22.31 8.04
N ARG A 108 -8.44 22.85 7.11
CA ARG A 108 -8.92 23.65 5.96
C ARG A 108 -9.63 22.82 4.89
N TYR A 109 -9.37 21.52 4.84
CA TYR A 109 -10.00 20.59 3.89
C TYR A 109 -11.08 19.80 4.61
N GLY A 110 -10.71 19.12 5.71
CA GLY A 110 -11.65 18.54 6.67
C GLY A 110 -12.48 17.42 6.08
N HIS A 111 -11.88 16.54 5.27
CA HIS A 111 -12.61 15.44 4.62
C HIS A 111 -13.00 14.36 5.64
N GLY A 112 -12.13 14.07 6.61
CA GLY A 112 -12.43 13.04 7.62
C GLY A 112 -12.14 11.61 7.16
N VAL A 113 -11.65 11.42 5.93
CA VAL A 113 -11.58 10.09 5.31
C VAL A 113 -10.57 9.17 6.00
N LEU A 114 -9.55 9.74 6.64
CA LEU A 114 -8.46 9.03 7.33
C LEU A 114 -8.66 8.91 8.86
N GLY A 115 -9.92 9.04 9.31
CA GLY A 115 -10.30 8.86 10.72
C GLY A 115 -10.23 10.12 11.58
N ASP A 116 -9.62 11.19 11.09
CA ASP A 116 -9.77 12.55 11.61
C ASP A 116 -9.91 13.54 10.45
N ALA A 117 -10.26 14.79 10.78
CA ALA A 117 -10.43 15.88 9.83
C ALA A 117 -9.20 16.82 9.81
N ILE A 118 -8.01 16.28 10.08
CA ILE A 118 -6.76 17.04 10.14
C ILE A 118 -5.87 16.56 9.00
N GLU A 119 -5.71 17.41 7.98
CA GLU A 119 -4.77 17.15 6.89
C GLU A 119 -3.46 17.91 7.09
N ALA A 120 -2.44 17.56 6.32
CA ALA A 120 -1.13 18.18 6.42
C ALA A 120 -1.01 19.39 5.47
N GLY A 121 -0.59 20.53 6.02
CA GLY A 121 -0.29 21.74 5.27
C GLY A 121 1.12 21.78 4.70
N GLY A 122 2.00 20.85 5.08
CA GLY A 122 3.37 20.79 4.59
C GLY A 122 4.01 19.42 4.75
N LEU A 123 5.19 19.30 4.14
CA LEU A 123 6.07 18.14 4.10
C LEU A 123 7.46 18.58 4.54
N ALA A 124 8.18 17.69 5.24
CA ALA A 124 9.59 17.87 5.52
C ALA A 124 10.37 16.59 5.15
N LEU A 125 11.61 16.80 4.71
CA LEU A 125 12.54 15.73 4.38
C LEU A 125 13.87 16.01 5.07
N ARG A 126 14.48 14.94 5.58
CA ARG A 126 15.86 14.93 6.02
C ARG A 126 16.68 14.22 4.94
N LEU A 127 17.54 14.97 4.27
CA LEU A 127 18.44 14.44 3.26
C LEU A 127 19.61 13.70 3.91
N LYS A 128 20.27 12.84 3.13
CA LYS A 128 21.54 12.23 3.50
C LYS A 128 22.57 13.33 3.77
N GLY A 129 23.21 13.27 4.93
CA GLY A 129 24.05 14.35 5.45
C GLY A 129 23.36 15.24 6.49
N GLY A 130 22.06 15.06 6.72
CA GLY A 130 21.32 15.67 7.83
C GLY A 130 20.65 17.01 7.51
N TYR A 131 20.74 17.49 6.26
CA TYR A 131 20.06 18.70 5.81
C TYR A 131 18.54 18.53 5.86
N LEU A 132 17.85 19.54 6.38
CA LEU A 132 16.40 19.57 6.47
C LEU A 132 15.84 20.46 5.36
N GLU A 133 14.98 19.89 4.52
CA GLU A 133 14.22 20.59 3.50
C GLU A 133 12.74 20.58 3.87
N THR A 134 12.01 21.65 3.53
CA THR A 134 10.57 21.75 3.80
C THR A 134 9.82 22.29 2.60
N LEU A 135 8.60 21.81 2.42
CA LEU A 135 7.67 22.27 1.40
C LEU A 135 6.31 22.53 2.06
N ASP A 136 5.81 23.76 1.93
CA ASP A 136 4.53 24.17 2.46
C ASP A 136 3.53 24.42 1.32
N LEU A 137 2.32 23.87 1.46
CA LEU A 137 1.24 24.10 0.51
C LEU A 137 0.56 25.44 0.78
N THR A 138 0.08 26.07 -0.29
CA THR A 138 -0.86 27.19 -0.18
C THR A 138 -2.17 26.72 0.45
N THR A 139 -3.05 27.66 0.81
CA THR A 139 -4.38 27.33 1.37
C THR A 139 -5.34 26.66 0.37
N GLN A 140 -4.91 26.49 -0.88
CA GLN A 140 -5.72 25.86 -1.93
C GLN A 140 -5.59 24.33 -1.97
N ALA A 141 -4.65 23.75 -1.21
CA ALA A 141 -4.45 22.31 -1.13
C ALA A 141 -3.98 21.87 0.25
N VAL A 142 -4.06 20.55 0.47
CA VAL A 142 -3.48 19.81 1.61
C VAL A 142 -2.82 18.54 1.10
N PHE A 143 -1.89 17.97 1.86
CA PHE A 143 -1.52 16.57 1.68
C PHE A 143 -2.54 15.72 2.44
N GLU A 144 -3.30 14.90 1.71
CA GLU A 144 -4.36 14.04 2.26
C GLU A 144 -3.88 12.60 2.29
N ASP A 145 -2.92 12.35 3.18
CA ASP A 145 -2.25 11.07 3.37
C ASP A 145 -1.68 11.03 4.81
N ARG A 146 -1.33 9.84 5.30
CA ARG A 146 -0.75 9.65 6.65
C ARG A 146 0.78 9.63 6.64
N SER A 147 1.39 9.29 5.52
CA SER A 147 2.84 9.27 5.38
C SER A 147 3.27 9.46 3.92
N PRO A 148 4.29 10.28 3.62
CA PRO A 148 4.84 10.34 2.27
C PRO A 148 5.51 9.01 1.92
N ARG A 149 5.57 8.66 0.64
CA ARG A 149 6.30 7.48 0.16
C ARG A 149 7.63 7.93 -0.43
N ILE A 150 8.74 7.33 0.02
CA ILE A 150 10.09 7.55 -0.51
C ILE A 150 10.35 6.45 -1.55
N VAL A 151 10.51 6.81 -2.81
CA VAL A 151 10.65 5.84 -3.91
C VAL A 151 11.35 6.48 -5.10
N ASP A 152 12.28 5.73 -5.70
CA ASP A 152 12.91 6.01 -6.99
C ASP A 152 11.93 5.64 -8.11
N ILE A 153 11.18 6.62 -8.60
CA ILE A 153 10.06 6.42 -9.53
C ILE A 153 10.58 6.35 -10.97
N ASP A 154 11.58 7.17 -11.32
CA ASP A 154 12.10 7.24 -12.69
C ASP A 154 13.24 6.25 -12.99
N GLY A 155 13.76 5.58 -11.97
CA GLY A 155 14.79 4.55 -12.11
C GLY A 155 16.22 5.08 -12.16
N ASP A 156 16.46 6.37 -11.85
CA ASP A 156 17.80 6.97 -11.92
C ASP A 156 18.69 6.66 -10.70
N GLY A 157 18.11 6.04 -9.66
CA GLY A 157 18.78 5.69 -8.41
C GLY A 157 18.78 6.79 -7.35
N VAL A 158 18.04 7.88 -7.57
CA VAL A 158 17.67 8.91 -6.59
C VAL A 158 16.22 8.64 -6.17
N ASP A 159 15.90 8.81 -4.89
CA ASP A 159 14.53 8.69 -4.41
C ASP A 159 13.78 10.02 -4.56
N GLU A 160 12.54 9.95 -5.04
CA GLU A 160 11.54 11.00 -4.99
C GLU A 160 10.59 10.80 -3.79
N ILE A 161 9.73 11.79 -3.57
CA ILE A 161 8.54 11.64 -2.75
C ILE A 161 7.30 11.51 -3.63
N LEU A 162 6.54 10.44 -3.42
CA LEU A 162 5.15 10.32 -3.86
C LEU A 162 4.21 10.75 -2.73
N ALA A 163 3.29 11.65 -3.04
CA ALA A 163 2.29 12.18 -2.11
C ALA A 163 0.89 12.26 -2.75
N VAL A 164 -0.14 12.23 -1.91
CA VAL A 164 -1.52 12.56 -2.30
C VAL A 164 -1.79 14.02 -1.95
N LYS A 165 -1.98 14.86 -2.98
CA LYS A 165 -2.24 16.29 -2.85
C LYS A 165 -3.69 16.57 -3.20
N SER A 166 -4.48 17.01 -2.22
CA SER A 166 -5.91 17.28 -2.40
C SER A 166 -6.19 18.77 -2.49
N TYR A 167 -6.76 19.17 -3.63
CA TYR A 167 -7.20 20.53 -3.87
C TYR A 167 -8.57 20.77 -3.23
N THR A 168 -8.70 21.92 -2.55
CA THR A 168 -9.95 22.35 -1.89
C THR A 168 -11.13 22.51 -2.84
N LYS A 169 -10.88 22.56 -4.17
CA LYS A 169 -11.90 22.73 -5.21
C LYS A 169 -11.95 21.59 -6.25
N ALA A 170 -10.97 20.68 -6.27
CA ALA A 170 -10.82 19.73 -7.37
C ALA A 170 -10.52 18.27 -6.96
N GLY A 171 -10.40 17.98 -5.66
CA GLY A 171 -10.11 16.63 -5.17
C GLY A 171 -8.61 16.29 -5.23
N ALA A 172 -8.30 15.02 -4.99
CA ALA A 172 -6.94 14.49 -4.92
C ALA A 172 -6.24 14.42 -6.29
N ALA A 173 -4.93 14.57 -6.26
CA ALA A 173 -4.01 14.25 -7.33
C ALA A 173 -2.81 13.49 -6.73
N LEU A 174 -2.20 12.62 -7.52
CA LEU A 174 -0.85 12.12 -7.23
C LEU A 174 0.14 13.23 -7.55
N ALA A 175 1.11 13.45 -6.67
CA ALA A 175 2.17 14.42 -6.88
C ALA A 175 3.54 13.81 -6.57
N VAL A 176 4.49 14.05 -7.48
CA VAL A 176 5.89 13.66 -7.32
C VAL A 176 6.72 14.89 -6.98
N ILE A 177 7.56 14.76 -5.96
CA ILE A 177 8.46 15.81 -5.50
C ILE A 177 9.88 15.26 -5.55
N GLU A 178 10.74 15.95 -6.30
CA GLU A 178 12.17 15.64 -6.38
C GLU A 178 12.96 16.44 -5.35
N THR A 179 14.10 15.86 -4.94
CA THR A 179 15.16 16.61 -4.27
C THR A 179 16.17 17.14 -5.29
N SER A 180 16.60 18.40 -5.15
CA SER A 180 17.66 18.99 -5.98
C SER A 180 18.64 19.79 -5.12
N ASP A 181 19.75 20.20 -5.71
CA ASP A 181 20.71 21.13 -5.11
C ASP A 181 20.09 22.49 -4.72
N ARG A 182 18.90 22.82 -5.24
CA ARG A 182 18.17 24.06 -4.95
C ARG A 182 16.96 23.84 -4.03
N GLY A 183 16.88 22.70 -3.36
CA GLY A 183 15.77 22.30 -2.51
C GLY A 183 14.76 21.42 -3.25
N LEU A 184 13.51 21.43 -2.78
CA LEU A 184 12.43 20.58 -3.28
C LEU A 184 11.74 21.17 -4.50
N ARG A 185 11.40 20.33 -5.48
CA ARG A 185 10.73 20.73 -6.72
C ARG A 185 9.55 19.82 -7.01
N TRP A 186 8.43 20.40 -7.45
CA TRP A 186 7.33 19.63 -8.07
C TRP A 186 7.81 19.06 -9.39
N ALA A 187 7.85 17.73 -9.46
CA ALA A 187 8.41 17.00 -10.57
C ALA A 187 7.32 16.67 -11.60
N ALA A 188 6.22 16.07 -11.12
CA ALA A 188 5.02 15.81 -11.90
C ALA A 188 3.77 15.76 -11.02
N GLU A 189 2.61 15.89 -11.66
CA GLU A 189 1.32 15.76 -11.00
C GLU A 189 0.29 15.11 -11.93
N SER A 190 -0.64 14.31 -11.38
CA SER A 190 -1.82 13.87 -12.12
C SER A 190 -2.85 15.00 -12.22
N GLU A 191 -3.80 14.89 -13.16
CA GLU A 191 -5.00 15.72 -13.07
C GLU A 191 -5.74 15.43 -11.76
N PRO A 192 -6.27 16.46 -11.07
CA PRO A 192 -7.14 16.25 -9.92
C PRO A 192 -8.39 15.47 -10.30
N ILE A 193 -8.85 14.58 -9.42
CA ILE A 193 -9.94 13.64 -9.71
C ILE A 193 -11.36 14.23 -9.57
N GLY A 194 -11.52 15.47 -10.02
CA GLY A 194 -12.81 16.12 -10.24
C GLY A 194 -13.20 17.16 -9.21
N GLN A 195 -13.90 16.75 -8.15
CA GLN A 195 -14.53 17.66 -7.18
C GLN A 195 -13.94 17.48 -5.77
N PRO A 196 -14.16 18.41 -4.83
CA PRO A 196 -13.71 18.26 -3.44
C PRO A 196 -14.16 16.92 -2.84
N PHE A 197 -13.38 16.39 -1.90
CA PHE A 197 -13.63 15.14 -1.19
C PHE A 197 -13.63 13.89 -2.09
N ARG A 198 -13.05 14.01 -3.29
CA ARG A 198 -12.62 12.85 -4.07
C ARG A 198 -11.18 12.56 -3.72
N TRP A 199 -10.95 11.35 -3.24
CA TRP A 199 -9.65 10.88 -2.77
C TRP A 199 -9.23 9.61 -3.52
N LEU A 200 -7.93 9.34 -3.52
CA LEU A 200 -7.31 8.14 -4.09
C LEU A 200 -6.30 7.58 -3.09
N ASN A 201 -6.09 6.28 -3.12
CA ASN A 201 -5.07 5.63 -2.28
C ASN A 201 -4.00 4.96 -3.16
N PRO A 202 -2.74 5.36 -3.08
CA PRO A 202 -1.66 4.69 -3.78
C PRO A 202 -1.51 3.23 -3.33
N VAL A 203 -1.32 2.33 -4.29
CA VAL A 203 -1.01 0.91 -4.10
C VAL A 203 0.51 0.74 -4.01
N GLY A 204 1.26 1.28 -4.98
CA GLY A 204 2.70 1.10 -5.07
C GLY A 204 3.27 1.66 -6.37
N VAL A 205 4.58 1.47 -6.57
CA VAL A 205 5.31 1.88 -7.78
C VAL A 205 6.11 0.69 -8.30
N GLY A 206 6.01 0.42 -9.60
CA GLY A 206 6.65 -0.73 -10.26
C GLY A 206 6.41 -0.68 -11.76
N ASP A 207 7.20 -1.43 -12.51
CA ASP A 207 7.00 -1.65 -13.96
C ASP A 207 5.90 -2.70 -14.13
N PHE A 208 4.63 -2.26 -14.13
CA PHE A 208 3.49 -3.16 -14.04
C PHE A 208 3.01 -3.65 -15.41
N ASP A 209 3.44 -2.98 -16.49
CA ASP A 209 3.12 -3.36 -17.87
C ASP A 209 4.29 -4.08 -18.59
N GLY A 210 5.49 -4.07 -17.99
CA GLY A 210 6.67 -4.78 -18.47
C GLY A 210 7.46 -4.04 -19.54
N ASP A 211 7.29 -2.73 -19.67
CA ASP A 211 7.92 -1.91 -20.71
C ASP A 211 9.28 -1.31 -20.31
N GLY A 212 9.68 -1.50 -19.05
CA GLY A 212 10.94 -1.04 -18.48
C GLY A 212 10.87 0.34 -17.82
N ARG A 213 9.72 1.01 -17.84
CA ARG A 213 9.43 2.20 -17.02
C ARG A 213 8.55 1.80 -15.83
N LYS A 214 8.55 2.59 -14.77
CA LYS A 214 7.70 2.32 -13.61
C LYS A 214 6.47 3.19 -13.66
N GLU A 215 5.33 2.60 -13.31
CA GLU A 215 4.07 3.30 -13.12
C GLU A 215 3.76 3.44 -11.64
N ILE A 216 2.92 4.41 -11.32
CA ILE A 216 2.31 4.56 -10.00
C ILE A 216 0.93 3.91 -10.05
N ALA A 217 0.72 2.84 -9.29
CA ALA A 217 -0.58 2.22 -9.14
C ALA A 217 -1.37 2.91 -8.01
N ALA A 218 -2.63 3.25 -8.26
CA ALA A 218 -3.52 3.82 -7.24
C ALA A 218 -4.99 3.43 -7.46
N VAL A 219 -5.75 3.33 -6.38
CA VAL A 219 -7.21 3.21 -6.45
C VAL A 219 -7.84 4.58 -6.36
N VAL A 220 -8.50 4.99 -7.43
CA VAL A 220 -9.23 6.25 -7.52
C VAL A 220 -10.63 6.08 -6.96
N THR A 221 -10.99 6.93 -5.99
CA THR A 221 -12.29 6.92 -5.29
C THR A 221 -12.64 5.54 -4.73
N PRO A 222 -11.83 4.96 -3.81
CA PRO A 222 -12.02 3.61 -3.28
C PRO A 222 -13.37 3.37 -2.59
N HIS A 223 -14.12 4.42 -2.29
CA HIS A 223 -15.45 4.36 -1.67
C HIS A 223 -16.62 4.63 -2.63
N ALA A 224 -16.32 4.88 -3.90
CA ALA A 224 -17.31 5.18 -4.92
C ALA A 224 -16.96 4.52 -6.25
N GLY A 225 -16.05 5.11 -7.04
CA GLY A 225 -15.73 4.61 -8.38
C GLY A 225 -14.96 3.29 -8.37
N ALA A 226 -14.14 3.04 -7.34
CA ALA A 226 -13.41 1.79 -7.16
C ALA A 226 -12.59 1.40 -8.41
N ILE A 227 -11.81 2.35 -8.94
CA ILE A 227 -11.03 2.18 -10.18
C ILE A 227 -9.55 2.09 -9.85
N LEU A 228 -8.94 0.95 -10.16
CA LEU A 228 -7.48 0.79 -10.17
C LEU A 228 -6.93 1.47 -11.41
N LYS A 229 -5.92 2.34 -11.25
CA LYS A 229 -5.24 3.02 -12.34
C LYS A 229 -3.72 2.88 -12.21
N LEU A 230 -3.06 2.74 -13.35
CA LEU A 230 -1.62 2.88 -13.51
C LEU A 230 -1.34 4.25 -14.13
N TYR A 231 -0.45 5.01 -13.50
CA TYR A 231 -0.03 6.32 -13.98
C TYR A 231 1.42 6.27 -14.44
N GLU A 232 1.66 6.62 -15.69
CA GLU A 232 3.00 6.77 -16.25
C GLU A 232 3.47 8.23 -16.09
N TRP A 233 4.74 8.41 -15.77
CA TRP A 233 5.36 9.73 -15.66
C TRP A 233 5.81 10.25 -17.04
N LYS A 234 5.15 11.30 -17.54
CA LYS A 234 5.46 11.99 -18.81
C LYS A 234 5.73 13.48 -18.60
N GLY A 235 7.01 13.87 -18.57
CA GLY A 235 7.42 15.26 -18.39
C GLY A 235 6.98 15.79 -17.02
N GLU A 236 6.12 16.81 -16.99
CA GLU A 236 5.57 17.38 -15.74
C GLU A 236 4.22 16.76 -15.34
N ARG A 237 3.79 15.67 -15.99
CA ARG A 237 2.47 15.06 -15.81
C ARG A 237 2.57 13.59 -15.42
N LEU A 238 1.62 13.15 -14.60
CA LEU A 238 1.30 11.74 -14.41
C LEU A 238 0.04 11.43 -15.23
N GLU A 239 0.19 10.64 -16.29
CA GLU A 239 -0.88 10.31 -17.23
C GLU A 239 -1.39 8.90 -16.97
N VAL A 240 -2.70 8.69 -17.05
CA VAL A 240 -3.27 7.35 -16.92
C VAL A 240 -2.85 6.54 -18.14
N ASP A 241 -2.22 5.41 -17.89
CA ASP A 241 -1.77 4.49 -18.93
C ASP A 241 -2.71 3.27 -19.02
N HIS A 242 -3.03 2.68 -17.87
CA HIS A 242 -3.98 1.57 -17.76
C HIS A 242 -5.00 1.79 -16.65
N GLU A 243 -6.18 1.17 -16.77
CA GLU A 243 -7.18 1.14 -15.70
C GLU A 243 -8.04 -0.12 -15.71
N ALA A 244 -8.52 -0.50 -14.53
CA ALA A 244 -9.49 -1.58 -14.35
C ALA A 244 -10.48 -1.22 -13.22
N PRO A 245 -11.79 -1.44 -13.40
CA PRO A 245 -12.79 -1.18 -12.37
C PRO A 245 -12.87 -2.36 -11.38
N GLY A 246 -13.49 -2.11 -10.22
CA GLY A 246 -13.90 -3.16 -9.29
C GLY A 246 -12.95 -3.38 -8.11
N PHE A 247 -12.15 -2.39 -7.74
CA PHE A 247 -11.13 -2.51 -6.69
C PHE A 247 -11.25 -1.43 -5.61
N SER A 248 -11.10 -1.83 -4.35
CA SER A 248 -11.07 -0.92 -3.20
C SER A 248 -9.98 -1.33 -2.23
N ASN A 249 -9.10 -0.39 -1.87
CA ASN A 249 -8.04 -0.61 -0.89
C ASN A 249 -8.15 0.36 0.30
N HIS A 250 -9.36 0.82 0.62
CA HIS A 250 -9.57 1.67 1.78
C HIS A 250 -11.03 1.65 2.27
N ALA A 251 -11.21 1.68 3.59
CA ALA A 251 -12.52 1.87 4.22
C ALA A 251 -12.64 3.31 4.75
N ILE A 252 -13.79 3.96 4.54
CA ILE A 252 -14.02 5.35 5.02
C ILE A 252 -13.78 5.43 6.54
N GLY A 253 -12.98 6.40 6.95
CA GLY A 253 -12.67 6.66 8.36
C GLY A 253 -11.60 5.73 8.94
N SER A 254 -11.08 4.79 8.15
CA SER A 254 -9.96 3.95 8.56
C SER A 254 -8.67 4.74 8.56
N ARG A 255 -7.75 4.30 9.42
CA ARG A 255 -6.37 4.79 9.46
C ARG A 255 -5.42 3.84 8.73
N GLU A 256 -5.92 2.67 8.32
CA GLU A 256 -5.18 1.68 7.56
C GLU A 256 -5.21 2.02 6.07
N LEU A 257 -4.04 2.25 5.47
CA LEU A 257 -3.88 2.56 4.05
C LEU A 257 -3.33 1.38 3.25
N GLY A 258 -2.81 0.35 3.91
CA GLY A 258 -2.08 -0.76 3.33
C GLY A 258 -2.94 -1.96 2.91
N LEU A 259 -4.20 -1.78 2.53
CA LEU A 259 -5.08 -2.87 2.07
C LEU A 259 -4.67 -3.46 0.71
N SER A 260 -3.52 -3.10 0.18
CA SER A 260 -3.00 -3.61 -1.09
C SER A 260 -1.48 -3.69 -1.02
N ASP A 261 -0.89 -4.63 -1.75
CA ASP A 261 0.56 -4.79 -1.87
C ASP A 261 0.94 -5.14 -3.32
N ILE A 262 2.24 -5.15 -3.61
CA ILE A 262 2.79 -5.49 -4.92
C ILE A 262 3.86 -6.56 -4.80
N ALA A 263 3.85 -7.54 -5.69
CA ALA A 263 4.88 -8.57 -5.80
C ALA A 263 4.73 -9.34 -7.12
N ASP A 264 5.80 -9.91 -7.64
CA ASP A 264 5.75 -10.87 -8.76
C ASP A 264 5.16 -12.20 -8.24
N MET A 265 3.87 -12.43 -8.50
CA MET A 265 3.14 -13.57 -7.94
C MET A 265 3.20 -14.79 -8.86
N ASP A 266 3.19 -14.58 -10.19
CA ASP A 266 3.25 -15.67 -11.16
C ASP A 266 4.69 -16.06 -11.58
N GLY A 267 5.68 -15.23 -11.26
CA GLY A 267 7.10 -15.47 -11.50
C GLY A 267 7.55 -15.11 -12.91
N ASP A 268 6.82 -14.24 -13.61
CA ASP A 268 7.18 -13.77 -14.95
C ASP A 268 8.20 -12.60 -14.94
N GLY A 269 8.52 -12.07 -13.75
CA GLY A 269 9.45 -10.97 -13.54
C GLY A 269 8.82 -9.59 -13.58
N ILE A 270 7.50 -9.50 -13.79
CA ILE A 270 6.70 -8.26 -13.77
C ILE A 270 5.90 -8.25 -12.46
N PRO A 271 5.98 -7.19 -11.64
CA PRO A 271 5.18 -7.10 -10.43
C PRO A 271 3.67 -7.15 -10.70
N ASP A 272 2.95 -7.91 -9.88
CA ASP A 272 1.49 -7.96 -9.87
C ASP A 272 0.90 -7.11 -8.73
N LEU A 273 -0.39 -6.83 -8.84
CA LEU A 273 -1.16 -6.02 -7.89
C LEU A 273 -2.05 -6.93 -7.04
N ILE A 274 -1.88 -6.87 -5.73
CA ILE A 274 -2.58 -7.72 -4.76
C ILE A 274 -3.54 -6.82 -4.00
N ILE A 275 -4.82 -6.88 -4.38
CA ILE A 275 -5.79 -5.85 -4.04
C ILE A 275 -7.19 -6.45 -3.83
N PRO A 276 -7.96 -5.98 -2.83
CA PRO A 276 -9.33 -6.43 -2.64
C PRO A 276 -10.28 -5.97 -3.75
N ASP A 277 -11.36 -6.72 -3.93
CA ASP A 277 -12.51 -6.30 -4.74
C ASP A 277 -13.16 -4.99 -4.20
N ALA A 278 -14.12 -4.43 -4.93
CA ALA A 278 -14.76 -3.16 -4.58
C ALA A 278 -15.46 -3.21 -3.21
N GLU A 279 -15.97 -4.38 -2.82
CA GLU A 279 -16.58 -4.65 -1.52
C GLU A 279 -15.54 -4.88 -0.41
N ARG A 280 -14.25 -4.92 -0.75
CA ARG A 280 -13.10 -5.31 0.09
C ARG A 280 -13.24 -6.70 0.69
N ARG A 281 -14.03 -7.58 0.08
CA ARG A 281 -14.30 -8.92 0.59
C ARG A 281 -13.25 -9.89 0.08
N ASN A 282 -13.18 -10.10 -1.23
CA ASN A 282 -12.26 -11.07 -1.79
C ASN A 282 -10.93 -10.38 -2.11
N LEU A 283 -9.83 -11.11 -1.90
CA LEU A 283 -8.52 -10.65 -2.36
C LEU A 283 -8.34 -11.07 -3.82
N ARG A 284 -7.85 -10.17 -4.67
CA ARG A 284 -7.53 -10.45 -6.07
C ARG A 284 -6.04 -10.25 -6.31
N VAL A 285 -5.48 -11.10 -7.14
CA VAL A 285 -4.14 -10.90 -7.73
C VAL A 285 -4.37 -10.61 -9.20
N VAL A 286 -3.96 -9.41 -9.64
CA VAL A 286 -4.17 -8.94 -11.00
C VAL A 286 -2.90 -8.37 -11.58
N THR A 287 -2.78 -8.42 -12.89
CA THR A 287 -1.58 -7.98 -13.62
C THR A 287 -1.95 -7.15 -14.83
N PHE A 288 -1.06 -6.22 -15.20
CA PHE A 288 -1.11 -5.50 -16.47
C PHE A 288 0.02 -5.92 -17.41
N ALA A 289 0.79 -6.95 -17.05
CA ALA A 289 1.94 -7.43 -17.80
C ALA A 289 1.64 -7.53 -19.31
N PHE A 290 2.55 -6.98 -20.11
CA PHE A 290 2.46 -6.86 -21.56
C PHE A 290 1.26 -6.01 -22.03
N GLY A 291 0.94 -4.96 -21.25
CA GLY A 291 -0.10 -3.96 -21.54
C GLY A 291 -1.54 -4.48 -21.48
N SER A 292 -1.78 -5.63 -20.82
CA SER A 292 -3.08 -6.30 -20.79
C SER A 292 -3.51 -6.65 -19.38
N PHE A 293 -4.68 -6.15 -18.97
CA PHE A 293 -5.28 -6.54 -17.69
C PHE A 293 -5.65 -8.03 -17.68
N ARG A 294 -5.18 -8.75 -16.66
CA ARG A 294 -5.56 -10.14 -16.39
C ARG A 294 -5.79 -10.35 -14.89
N ASP A 295 -6.70 -11.25 -14.61
CA ASP A 295 -6.96 -11.78 -13.27
C ASP A 295 -6.19 -13.10 -13.11
N LEU A 296 -5.24 -13.11 -12.17
CA LEU A 296 -4.40 -14.27 -11.92
C LEU A 296 -5.01 -15.19 -10.85
N ALA A 297 -5.65 -14.61 -9.84
CA ALA A 297 -6.24 -15.36 -8.73
C ALA A 297 -7.30 -14.56 -7.95
N GLU A 298 -8.25 -15.28 -7.34
CA GLU A 298 -9.17 -14.75 -6.34
C GLU A 298 -9.17 -15.62 -5.07
N VAL A 299 -9.11 -14.98 -3.90
CA VAL A 299 -9.27 -15.62 -2.59
C VAL A 299 -10.56 -15.14 -1.95
N ALA A 300 -11.53 -16.05 -1.85
CA ALA A 300 -12.84 -15.76 -1.29
C ALA A 300 -12.80 -15.66 0.25
N ASN A 301 -13.44 -14.62 0.81
CA ASN A 301 -13.49 -14.42 2.26
C ASN A 301 -14.92 -14.26 2.80
N ALA A 302 -15.15 -14.82 3.98
CA ALA A 302 -16.41 -14.64 4.71
C ALA A 302 -16.60 -13.22 5.27
N HIS A 303 -15.50 -12.48 5.47
CA HIS A 303 -15.47 -11.14 6.04
C HIS A 303 -14.66 -10.20 5.14
N THR A 304 -14.85 -8.89 5.33
CA THR A 304 -14.06 -7.85 4.69
C THR A 304 -12.60 -7.88 5.16
N ILE A 305 -11.71 -7.50 4.27
CA ILE A 305 -10.31 -7.18 4.52
C ILE A 305 -10.27 -5.73 5.00
N GLU A 306 -9.86 -5.55 6.26
CA GLU A 306 -9.85 -4.24 6.94
C GLU A 306 -8.47 -3.88 7.49
N LEU A 307 -7.53 -4.83 7.46
CA LEU A 307 -6.14 -4.66 7.86
C LEU A 307 -5.25 -4.72 6.63
N ALA A 308 -3.97 -4.35 6.80
CA ALA A 308 -3.00 -4.41 5.73
C ALA A 308 -2.94 -5.80 5.05
N VAL A 309 -2.78 -5.77 3.72
CA VAL A 309 -2.42 -6.93 2.90
C VAL A 309 -0.90 -6.91 2.78
N LEU A 310 -0.26 -8.07 2.97
CA LEU A 310 1.19 -8.16 3.00
C LEU A 310 1.69 -9.32 2.16
N ALA A 311 2.46 -9.04 1.12
CA ALA A 311 3.13 -10.04 0.29
C ALA A 311 4.60 -10.23 0.73
N GLN A 312 5.01 -11.44 1.05
CA GLN A 312 6.38 -11.73 1.47
C GLN A 312 6.67 -13.23 1.30
N ASP A 313 7.90 -13.57 0.92
CA ASP A 313 8.40 -14.94 0.96
C ASP A 313 8.54 -15.37 2.44
N LEU A 314 7.66 -16.26 2.89
CA LEU A 314 7.55 -16.69 4.29
C LEU A 314 8.17 -18.06 4.56
N ASP A 315 8.43 -18.84 3.52
CA ASP A 315 9.06 -20.17 3.61
C ASP A 315 10.43 -20.27 2.89
N ASP A 316 10.96 -19.13 2.43
CA ASP A 316 12.25 -18.97 1.75
C ASP A 316 12.35 -19.74 0.42
N ASP A 317 11.24 -19.96 -0.28
CA ASP A 317 11.20 -20.67 -1.58
C ASP A 317 11.42 -19.75 -2.80
N GLY A 318 11.50 -18.43 -2.56
CA GLY A 318 11.67 -17.40 -3.57
C GLY A 318 10.37 -16.88 -4.19
N ARG A 319 9.20 -17.37 -3.76
CA ARG A 319 7.88 -16.86 -4.14
C ARG A 319 7.21 -16.20 -2.93
N PRO A 320 6.47 -15.11 -3.14
CA PRO A 320 5.78 -14.45 -2.05
C PRO A 320 4.45 -15.11 -1.71
N GLU A 321 4.19 -15.29 -0.42
CA GLU A 321 2.88 -15.55 0.15
C GLU A 321 2.18 -14.25 0.52
N VAL A 322 0.85 -14.31 0.66
CA VAL A 322 0.06 -13.19 1.14
C VAL A 322 -0.50 -13.45 2.53
N VAL A 323 -0.22 -12.53 3.46
CA VAL A 323 -0.79 -12.48 4.81
C VAL A 323 -1.96 -11.50 4.84
N ILE A 324 -3.13 -11.99 5.25
CA ILE A 324 -4.33 -11.18 5.50
C ILE A 324 -5.02 -11.64 6.78
N ALA A 325 -5.93 -10.82 7.32
CA ALA A 325 -6.78 -11.24 8.43
C ALA A 325 -8.24 -10.78 8.33
N PRO A 326 -9.02 -11.30 7.36
CA PRO A 326 -10.44 -10.98 7.24
C PRO A 326 -11.20 -11.31 8.54
N GLY A 327 -11.92 -10.34 9.10
CA GLY A 327 -12.61 -10.50 10.39
C GLY A 327 -11.69 -10.84 11.57
N GLY A 328 -10.40 -10.46 11.50
CA GLY A 328 -9.41 -10.72 12.54
C GLY A 328 -8.87 -12.15 12.57
N ARG A 329 -9.18 -12.99 11.58
CA ARG A 329 -8.68 -14.37 11.49
C ARG A 329 -7.47 -14.43 10.57
N LEU A 330 -6.29 -14.77 11.10
CA LEU A 330 -5.07 -14.91 10.31
C LEU A 330 -5.24 -15.93 9.19
N LYS A 331 -4.90 -15.50 7.98
CA LYS A 331 -4.82 -16.33 6.79
C LYS A 331 -3.52 -16.01 6.04
N VAL A 332 -2.75 -17.06 5.74
CA VAL A 332 -1.60 -17.02 4.83
C VAL A 332 -2.00 -17.75 3.55
N VAL A 333 -1.71 -17.15 2.40
CA VAL A 333 -2.13 -17.66 1.09
C VAL A 333 -0.91 -17.86 0.20
N THR A 334 -0.77 -19.05 -0.36
CA THR A 334 0.24 -19.36 -1.39
C THR A 334 -0.42 -19.38 -2.77
N PHE A 335 0.32 -18.99 -3.80
CA PHE A 335 -0.13 -19.03 -5.18
C PHE A 335 0.84 -19.84 -6.04
N GLN A 336 0.32 -20.78 -6.85
CA GLN A 336 1.14 -21.62 -7.74
C GLN A 336 0.68 -21.44 -9.19
N PRO A 337 1.59 -21.17 -10.15
CA PRO A 337 1.25 -21.04 -11.59
C PRO A 337 0.62 -22.28 -12.24
#